data_AF-A0A7X6VIN5-F1
#
_entry.id   AF-A0A7X6VIN5-F1
#
_cell.length_a   1.000
_cell.length_b   1.000
_cell.length_c   1.000
_cell.angle_alpha   90.00
_cell.angle_beta   90.00
_cell.angle_gamma   90.00
#
_symmetry.space_group_name_H-M   'P 1'
#
loop_
_entity.id
_entity.type
_entity.pdbx_description
1 polymer ?
#
loop_
_entity_poly.entity_id
_entity_poly.type
_entity_poly.pdbx_seq_one_letter_code
_entity_poly.pdbx_strand_id
1 'polypeptide(L)'
;MDDTKTTQPILAKYVGVTRQAISLYATGQSTPDIYTIQKIAEFFNDSFDYLLGKTDSKQRDYIDPRAQLGLSDEAITNIMDFKLNPNELLILNALLSNYDISEVLLSIYNYHDMETQSKAGLDRPGEEIIEDCKNYVHEKTKDTYEVINNRERTKLFLFRAKEKFSQIISEISIEAEMEKQKQYSENQALDIEECKNKYKQLRGVEAEVAPPGEHKVCLVKGDYFWKHGQPKIISLWFKVMEGDYKDCFIFYTQRLTTGYGISAAHNFIHSLNSDINITFGENIGNTFEQIKEKTENKEYVLEYTLNTDNSLSFIIKNTL
;
A
#
# COMPACT_ATOMS: atom_id res chain seq x y z
N MET A 1 7.96 -13.04 -23.53
CA MET A 1 7.52 -13.25 -24.94
C MET A 1 6.59 -14.44 -25.07
N ASP A 2 6.95 -15.59 -24.49
CA ASP A 2 6.12 -16.80 -24.53
C ASP A 2 4.77 -16.58 -23.81
N ASP A 3 4.79 -15.89 -22.67
CA ASP A 3 3.60 -15.59 -21.87
C ASP A 3 2.55 -14.76 -22.62
N THR A 4 3.01 -13.82 -23.45
CA THR A 4 2.14 -12.93 -24.24
C THR A 4 1.91 -13.44 -25.66
N LYS A 5 2.43 -14.62 -26.01
CA LYS A 5 2.45 -15.19 -27.38
C LYS A 5 2.97 -14.21 -28.43
N THR A 6 3.83 -13.28 -28.01
CA THR A 6 4.42 -12.27 -28.91
C THR A 6 5.51 -12.92 -29.75
N THR A 7 5.49 -12.70 -31.06
CA THR A 7 6.53 -13.21 -31.96
C THR A 7 7.70 -12.23 -32.09
N GLN A 8 8.92 -12.75 -32.32
CA GLN A 8 10.12 -11.91 -32.52
C GLN A 8 9.93 -10.83 -33.60
N PRO A 9 9.27 -11.08 -34.76
CA PRO A 9 9.02 -10.05 -35.75
C PRO A 9 8.10 -8.91 -35.26
N ILE A 10 7.11 -9.22 -34.40
CA ILE A 10 6.20 -8.22 -33.84
C ILE A 10 6.98 -7.28 -32.91
N LEU A 11 7.75 -7.85 -32.00
CA LEU A 11 8.58 -7.07 -31.07
C LEU A 11 9.63 -6.25 -31.82
N ALA A 12 10.30 -6.85 -32.81
CA ALA A 12 11.28 -6.16 -33.65
C ALA A 12 10.69 -4.93 -34.34
N LYS A 13 9.47 -5.05 -34.88
CA LYS A 13 8.75 -3.95 -35.54
C LYS A 13 8.41 -2.82 -34.56
N TYR A 14 7.98 -3.14 -33.34
CA TYR A 14 7.63 -2.14 -32.33
C TYR A 14 8.86 -1.40 -31.81
N VAL A 15 9.90 -2.16 -31.46
CA VAL A 15 11.14 -1.62 -30.85
C VAL A 15 11.96 -0.85 -31.90
N GLY A 16 11.84 -1.22 -33.18
CA GLY A 16 12.56 -0.59 -34.30
C GLY A 16 13.91 -1.24 -34.59
N VAL A 17 14.03 -2.55 -34.35
CA VAL A 17 15.25 -3.33 -34.57
C VAL A 17 14.98 -4.50 -35.52
N THR A 18 16.02 -5.22 -35.93
CA THR A 18 15.85 -6.42 -36.76
C THR A 18 15.35 -7.59 -35.93
N ARG A 19 14.68 -8.56 -36.56
CA ARG A 19 14.30 -9.82 -35.90
C ARG A 19 15.52 -10.53 -35.31
N GLN A 20 16.65 -10.49 -36.02
CA GLN A 20 17.92 -11.05 -35.58
C GLN A 20 18.39 -10.41 -34.28
N ALA A 21 18.30 -9.09 -34.15
CA ALA A 21 18.66 -8.39 -32.91
C ALA A 21 17.81 -8.87 -31.72
N ILE A 22 16.48 -8.98 -31.89
CA ILE A 22 15.61 -9.55 -30.85
C ILE A 22 16.02 -10.98 -30.47
N SER A 23 16.38 -11.80 -31.45
CA SER A 23 16.85 -13.16 -31.19
C SER A 23 18.16 -13.18 -30.41
N LEU A 24 19.09 -12.26 -30.69
CA LEU A 24 20.37 -12.16 -29.97
C LEU A 24 20.18 -11.63 -28.55
N TYR A 25 19.21 -10.73 -28.32
CA TYR A 25 18.85 -10.27 -26.98
C TYR A 25 18.26 -11.41 -26.15
N ALA A 26 17.30 -12.16 -26.72
CA ALA A 26 16.65 -13.27 -26.03
C ALA A 26 17.60 -14.42 -25.66
N THR A 27 18.67 -14.61 -26.43
CA THR A 27 19.70 -15.64 -26.15
C THR A 27 20.88 -15.11 -25.33
N GLY A 28 20.88 -13.83 -24.95
CA GLY A 28 21.98 -13.20 -24.22
C GLY A 28 23.28 -13.03 -25.03
N GLN A 29 23.24 -13.20 -26.35
CA GLN A 29 24.39 -13.03 -27.25
C GLN A 29 24.70 -11.56 -27.54
N SER A 30 23.75 -10.66 -27.26
CA SER A 30 23.97 -9.21 -27.29
C SER A 30 23.07 -8.53 -26.27
N THR A 31 23.43 -7.32 -25.86
CA THR A 31 22.65 -6.52 -24.91
C THR A 31 21.88 -5.44 -25.65
N PRO A 32 20.57 -5.25 -25.41
CA PRO A 32 19.84 -4.11 -25.95
C PRO A 32 20.39 -2.80 -25.36
N ASP A 33 20.36 -1.72 -26.14
CA ASP A 33 20.68 -0.39 -25.61
C ASP A 33 19.55 0.16 -24.73
N ILE A 34 19.79 1.30 -24.08
CA ILE A 34 18.86 1.92 -23.13
C ILE A 34 17.51 2.24 -23.78
N TYR A 35 17.49 2.68 -25.04
CA TYR A 35 16.23 3.01 -25.73
C TYR A 35 15.47 1.75 -26.17
N THR A 36 16.20 0.72 -26.55
CA THR A 36 15.67 -0.59 -26.96
C THR A 36 15.06 -1.29 -25.75
N ILE A 37 15.74 -1.32 -24.60
CA ILE A 37 15.22 -1.93 -23.38
C ILE A 37 14.00 -1.15 -22.84
N GLN A 38 13.98 0.18 -22.95
CA GLN A 38 12.80 0.99 -22.62
C GLN A 38 11.59 0.61 -23.46
N LYS A 39 11.74 0.53 -24.79
CA LYS A 39 10.63 0.14 -25.67
C LYS A 39 10.17 -1.30 -25.44
N ILE A 40 11.09 -2.20 -25.07
CA ILE A 40 10.75 -3.57 -24.66
C ILE A 40 9.91 -3.54 -23.38
N ALA A 41 10.31 -2.76 -22.37
CA ALA A 41 9.56 -2.57 -21.12
C ALA A 41 8.15 -2.03 -21.37
N GLU A 42 8.04 -0.98 -22.18
CA GLU A 42 6.76 -0.38 -22.58
C GLU A 42 5.88 -1.36 -23.37
N PHE A 43 6.47 -2.15 -24.28
CA PHE A 43 5.73 -3.13 -25.09
C PHE A 43 5.10 -4.23 -24.24
N PHE A 44 5.81 -4.71 -23.22
CA PHE A 44 5.32 -5.77 -22.34
C PHE A 44 4.62 -5.26 -21.07
N ASN A 45 4.66 -3.94 -20.83
CA ASN A 45 4.30 -3.33 -19.56
C ASN A 45 5.04 -4.00 -18.38
N ASP A 46 6.34 -4.24 -18.56
CA ASP A 46 7.23 -4.83 -17.58
C ASP A 46 8.10 -3.74 -16.94
N SER A 47 8.51 -3.96 -15.69
CA SER A 47 9.44 -3.08 -14.97
C SER A 47 10.87 -3.27 -15.46
N PHE A 48 11.68 -2.21 -15.38
CA PHE A 48 13.11 -2.31 -15.69
C PHE A 48 13.84 -3.31 -14.79
N ASP A 49 13.48 -3.37 -13.51
CA ASP A 49 14.07 -4.32 -12.58
C ASP A 49 13.80 -5.77 -13.00
N TYR A 50 12.62 -6.05 -13.57
CA TYR A 50 12.30 -7.36 -14.14
C TYR A 50 13.16 -7.68 -15.36
N LEU A 51 13.23 -6.76 -16.33
CA LEU A 51 14.05 -6.96 -17.54
C LEU A 51 15.55 -7.10 -17.24
N LEU A 52 16.02 -6.49 -16.16
CA LEU A 52 17.40 -6.55 -15.69
C LEU A 52 17.69 -7.74 -14.75
N GLY A 53 16.68 -8.57 -14.44
CA GLY A 53 16.83 -9.73 -13.56
C GLY A 53 17.10 -9.37 -12.09
N LYS A 54 16.74 -8.15 -11.67
CA LYS A 54 16.81 -7.71 -10.26
C LYS A 54 15.60 -8.15 -9.44
N THR A 55 14.50 -8.49 -10.11
CA THR A 55 13.28 -9.00 -9.50
C THR A 55 12.57 -9.93 -10.47
N ASP A 56 11.86 -10.93 -9.95
CA ASP A 56 10.97 -11.78 -10.76
C ASP A 56 9.60 -11.11 -11.02
N SER A 57 9.36 -9.93 -10.43
CA SER A 57 8.09 -9.19 -10.54
C SER A 57 8.04 -8.29 -11.79
N LYS A 58 7.31 -8.75 -12.82
CA LYS A 58 7.03 -8.00 -14.07
C LYS A 58 6.43 -6.62 -13.81
N GLN A 59 5.49 -6.52 -12.89
CA GLN A 59 4.86 -5.26 -12.53
C GLN A 59 5.06 -5.03 -11.04
N ARG A 60 6.15 -4.34 -10.70
CA ARG A 60 6.02 -3.41 -9.59
C ARG A 60 5.24 -2.23 -10.16
N ASP A 61 4.03 -2.02 -9.67
CA ASP A 61 3.55 -0.64 -9.59
C ASP A 61 4.60 0.07 -8.74
N TYR A 62 5.55 0.72 -9.40
CA TYR A 62 6.35 1.73 -8.75
C TYR A 62 5.36 2.83 -8.39
N ILE A 63 4.72 2.69 -7.23
CA ILE A 63 4.07 3.79 -6.55
C ILE A 63 5.23 4.67 -6.15
N ASP A 64 5.54 5.61 -7.03
CA ASP A 64 6.44 6.69 -6.68
C ASP A 64 5.73 7.49 -5.56
N PRO A 65 6.17 7.38 -4.30
CA PRO A 65 5.52 8.09 -3.22
C PRO A 65 5.64 9.61 -3.43
N ARG A 66 6.64 10.06 -4.19
CA ARG A 66 6.77 11.46 -4.64
C ARG A 66 5.65 11.83 -5.60
N ALA A 67 5.36 11.01 -6.61
CA ALA A 67 4.33 11.32 -7.60
C ALA A 67 2.91 11.28 -7.01
N GLN A 68 2.66 10.41 -6.03
CA GLN A 68 1.32 10.26 -5.44
C GLN A 68 1.08 11.11 -4.19
N LEU A 69 2.08 11.25 -3.33
CA LEU A 69 1.94 11.96 -2.04
C LEU A 69 2.62 13.33 -2.04
N GLY A 70 3.39 13.66 -3.09
CA GLY A 70 4.13 14.93 -3.17
C GLY A 70 5.31 15.03 -2.19
N LEU A 71 5.72 13.91 -1.57
CA LEU A 71 6.83 13.89 -0.62
C LEU A 71 8.19 14.01 -1.32
N SER A 72 9.16 14.65 -0.67
CA SER A 72 10.54 14.69 -1.16
C SER A 72 11.26 13.37 -0.92
N ASP A 73 12.31 13.10 -1.70
CA ASP A 73 13.17 11.93 -1.56
C ASP A 73 13.78 11.84 -0.14
N GLU A 74 14.13 13.00 0.44
CA GLU A 74 14.64 13.10 1.82
C GLU A 74 13.58 12.71 2.85
N ALA A 75 12.33 13.17 2.70
CA ALA A 75 11.25 12.82 3.62
C ALA A 75 10.94 11.31 3.56
N ILE A 76 10.92 10.74 2.35
CA ILE A 76 10.71 9.30 2.13
C ILE A 76 11.84 8.50 2.77
N THR A 77 13.10 8.89 2.54
CA THR A 77 14.29 8.23 3.10
C THR A 77 14.26 8.25 4.61
N ASN A 78 13.97 9.41 5.21
CA ASN A 78 13.89 9.54 6.66
C ASN A 78 12.81 8.62 7.26
N ILE A 79 11.63 8.54 6.65
CA ILE A 79 10.56 7.63 7.11
C ILE A 79 11.01 6.17 7.05
N MET A 80 11.73 5.77 6.00
CA MET A 80 12.25 4.40 5.86
C MET A 80 13.38 4.10 6.86
N ASP A 81 14.23 5.08 7.14
CA ASP A 81 15.43 4.92 7.98
C ASP A 81 15.15 5.03 9.48
N PHE A 82 14.01 5.57 9.91
CA PHE A 82 13.70 5.77 11.33
C PHE A 82 13.70 4.49 12.18
N LYS A 83 13.70 3.28 11.57
CA LYS A 83 13.67 1.99 12.29
C LYS A 83 12.67 1.98 13.44
N LEU A 84 11.47 2.51 13.18
CA LEU A 84 10.43 2.67 14.19
C LEU A 84 10.04 1.31 14.76
N ASN A 85 9.95 1.22 16.07
CA ASN A 85 9.38 0.05 16.72
C ASN A 85 7.84 0.04 16.56
N PRO A 86 7.15 -1.07 16.84
CA PRO A 86 5.71 -1.18 16.65
C PRO A 86 4.89 -0.09 17.37
N ASN A 87 5.30 0.35 18.56
CA ASN A 87 4.59 1.39 19.30
C ASN A 87 4.77 2.76 18.65
N GLU A 88 5.97 3.08 18.17
CA GLU A 88 6.24 4.33 17.47
C GLU A 88 5.49 4.40 16.13
N LEU A 89 5.36 3.26 15.44
CA LEU A 89 4.58 3.15 14.21
C LEU A 89 3.08 3.40 14.46
N LEU A 90 2.53 2.93 15.58
CA LEU A 90 1.14 3.22 15.96
C LEU A 90 0.91 4.71 16.13
N ILE A 91 1.84 5.41 16.79
CA ILE A 91 1.75 6.87 16.96
C ILE A 91 1.83 7.58 15.62
N LEU A 92 2.76 7.18 14.74
CA LEU A 92 2.89 7.77 13.41
C LEU A 92 1.59 7.61 12.59
N ASN A 93 1.01 6.41 12.60
CA ASN A 93 -0.25 6.14 11.90
C ASN A 93 -1.40 6.98 12.47
N ALA A 94 -1.52 7.07 13.80
CA ALA A 94 -2.55 7.86 14.46
C ALA A 94 -2.43 9.35 14.11
N LEU A 95 -1.21 9.89 14.06
CA LEU A 95 -0.93 11.26 13.65
C LEU A 95 -1.33 11.52 12.19
N LEU A 96 -0.89 10.66 11.27
CA LEU A 96 -1.13 10.82 9.83
C LEU A 96 -2.60 10.59 9.45
N SER A 97 -3.32 9.78 10.23
CA SER A 97 -4.74 9.49 10.00
C SER A 97 -5.68 10.52 10.64
N ASN A 98 -5.16 11.41 11.50
CA ASN A 98 -5.98 12.46 12.10
C ASN A 98 -6.25 13.57 11.07
N TYR A 99 -7.52 13.80 10.75
CA TYR A 99 -7.94 14.80 9.76
C TYR A 99 -7.47 16.24 10.11
N ASP A 100 -7.32 16.54 11.40
CA ASP A 100 -6.90 17.84 11.90
C ASP A 100 -5.42 18.14 11.65
N ILE A 101 -4.62 17.14 11.26
CA ILE A 101 -3.21 17.36 10.91
C ILE A 101 -3.08 18.36 9.75
N SER A 102 -4.07 18.39 8.85
CA SER A 102 -4.14 19.34 7.74
C SER A 102 -4.26 20.80 8.22
N GLU A 103 -4.98 21.04 9.32
CA GLU A 103 -5.13 22.37 9.92
C GLU A 103 -3.82 22.86 10.56
N VAL A 104 -3.05 21.93 11.16
CA VAL A 104 -1.71 22.20 11.68
C VAL A 104 -0.78 22.61 10.54
N LEU A 105 -0.74 21.82 9.46
CA LEU A 105 0.09 22.11 8.28
C LEU A 105 -0.26 23.47 7.66
N LEU A 106 -1.55 23.76 7.50
CA LEU A 106 -2.01 25.05 6.97
C LEU A 106 -1.62 26.22 7.88
N SER A 107 -1.72 26.04 9.19
CA SER A 107 -1.34 27.07 10.16
C SER A 107 0.17 27.35 10.13
N ILE A 108 1.00 26.31 10.00
CA ILE A 108 2.45 26.43 9.82
C ILE A 108 2.78 27.13 8.51
N TYR A 109 2.13 26.74 7.42
CA TYR A 109 2.30 27.39 6.12
C TYR A 109 2.02 28.90 6.19
N ASN A 110 0.86 29.27 6.75
CA ASN A 110 0.46 30.67 6.88
C ASN A 110 1.41 31.47 7.78
N TYR A 111 1.93 30.86 8.85
CA TYR A 111 2.95 31.48 9.69
C TYR A 111 4.20 31.87 8.89
N HIS A 112 4.73 30.92 8.10
CA HIS A 112 5.94 31.15 7.30
C HIS A 112 5.72 32.09 6.12
N ASP A 113 4.57 32.01 5.45
CA ASP A 113 4.21 32.93 4.36
C ASP A 113 4.17 34.38 4.89
N MET A 114 3.51 34.60 6.03
CA MET A 114 3.46 35.93 6.65
C MET A 114 4.83 36.43 7.12
N GLU A 115 5.66 35.57 7.74
CA GLU A 115 7.03 35.96 8.10
C GLU A 115 7.84 36.40 6.88
N THR A 116 7.65 35.72 5.76
CA THR A 116 8.37 35.99 4.50
C THR A 116 7.94 37.34 3.93
N GLN A 117 6.64 37.63 3.91
CA GLN A 117 6.09 38.91 3.47
C GLN A 117 6.53 40.08 4.38
N SER A 118 6.62 39.84 5.69
CA SER A 118 7.11 40.83 6.67
C SER A 118 8.58 41.16 6.45
N LYS A 119 9.44 40.16 6.22
CA LYS A 119 10.87 40.36 5.88
C LYS A 119 11.06 41.04 4.53
N ALA A 120 10.17 40.83 3.57
CA ALA A 120 10.19 41.49 2.26
C ALA A 120 9.71 42.96 2.29
N GLY A 121 9.28 43.47 3.45
CA GLY A 121 8.82 44.86 3.60
C GLY A 121 7.45 45.14 2.97
N LEU A 122 6.70 44.10 2.60
CA LEU A 122 5.34 44.20 2.04
C LEU A 122 4.27 44.35 3.13
N ASP A 123 4.69 44.43 4.38
CA ASP A 123 3.83 44.38 5.55
C ASP A 123 3.56 45.78 6.10
N ARG A 124 2.54 46.48 5.57
CA ARG A 124 1.91 47.64 6.24
C ARG A 124 0.42 47.79 5.89
N PRO A 125 -0.45 47.59 6.88
CA PRO A 125 -1.32 48.66 7.31
C PRO A 125 -0.73 49.26 8.59
N GLY A 126 -0.44 50.57 8.60
CA GLY A 126 -0.10 51.28 9.83
C GLY A 126 -1.26 51.21 10.84
N GLU A 127 -0.99 51.50 12.12
CA GLU A 127 -2.01 51.51 13.19
C GLU A 127 -3.25 52.35 12.80
N GLU A 128 -3.05 53.41 12.01
CA GLU A 128 -4.09 54.28 11.46
C GLU A 128 -5.08 53.53 10.52
N ILE A 129 -4.58 52.65 9.65
CA ILE A 129 -5.42 51.85 8.71
C ILE A 129 -6.21 50.77 9.46
N ILE A 130 -5.68 50.25 10.58
CA ILE A 130 -6.36 49.27 11.42
C ILE A 130 -7.55 49.91 12.12
N GLU A 131 -7.37 51.12 12.64
CA GLU A 131 -8.44 51.87 13.31
C GLU A 131 -9.55 52.26 12.32
N ASP A 132 -9.18 52.71 11.11
CA ASP A 132 -10.13 52.97 10.03
C ASP A 132 -10.92 51.71 9.64
N CYS A 133 -10.27 50.55 9.54
CA CYS A 133 -10.93 49.27 9.28
C CYS A 133 -11.90 48.87 10.41
N LYS A 134 -11.51 49.04 11.68
CA LYS A 134 -12.38 48.77 12.83
C LYS A 134 -13.64 49.62 12.80
N ASN A 135 -13.46 50.93 12.56
CA ASN A 135 -14.56 51.89 12.46
C ASN A 135 -15.51 51.53 11.30
N TYR A 136 -14.97 51.23 10.13
CA TYR A 136 -15.75 50.83 8.95
C TYR A 136 -16.58 49.56 9.18
N VAL A 137 -15.99 48.53 9.79
CA VAL A 137 -16.71 47.27 10.06
C VAL A 137 -17.79 47.50 11.12
N HIS A 138 -17.49 48.22 12.20
CA HIS A 138 -18.45 48.52 13.26
C HIS A 138 -19.67 49.29 12.72
N GLU A 139 -19.45 50.27 11.84
CA GLU A 139 -20.51 51.05 11.20
C GLU A 139 -21.41 50.19 10.30
N LYS A 140 -20.85 49.16 9.64
CA LYS A 140 -21.56 48.30 8.68
C LYS A 140 -22.29 47.12 9.32
N THR A 141 -21.72 46.48 10.33
CA THR A 141 -22.26 45.23 10.89
C THR A 141 -22.91 45.41 12.25
N LYS A 142 -22.65 46.54 12.94
CA LYS A 142 -22.95 46.77 14.37
C LYS A 142 -22.27 45.77 15.33
N ASP A 143 -21.38 44.94 14.81
CA ASP A 143 -20.54 44.04 15.62
C ASP A 143 -19.22 44.73 15.98
N THR A 144 -18.60 44.28 17.06
CA THR A 144 -17.25 44.68 17.45
C THR A 144 -16.29 43.56 17.07
N TYR A 145 -15.46 43.78 16.06
CA TYR A 145 -14.40 42.84 15.67
C TYR A 145 -13.04 43.34 16.17
N GLU A 146 -12.20 42.41 16.63
CA GLU A 146 -10.80 42.69 16.90
C GLU A 146 -10.01 42.59 15.59
N VAL A 147 -9.73 43.74 14.97
CA VAL A 147 -8.81 43.81 13.83
C VAL A 147 -7.40 43.71 14.37
N ILE A 148 -6.77 42.56 14.16
CA ILE A 148 -5.39 42.30 14.53
C ILE A 148 -4.44 42.69 13.41
N ASN A 149 -3.28 43.22 13.76
CA ASN A 149 -2.23 43.52 12.77
C ASN A 149 -1.58 42.23 12.25
N ASN A 150 -0.78 42.36 11.19
CA ASN A 150 -0.13 41.19 10.59
C ASN A 150 0.82 40.48 11.57
N ARG A 151 1.49 41.21 12.46
CA ARG A 151 2.36 40.61 13.49
C ARG A 151 1.56 39.76 14.49
N GLU A 152 0.40 40.23 14.91
CA GLU A 152 -0.53 39.50 15.79
C GLU A 152 -1.14 38.30 15.06
N ARG A 153 -1.48 38.46 13.78
CA ARG A 153 -1.98 37.38 12.94
C ARG A 153 -0.93 36.27 12.74
N THR A 154 0.34 36.62 12.56
CA THR A 154 1.45 35.65 12.53
C THR A 154 1.53 34.87 13.85
N LYS A 155 1.48 35.56 15.00
CA LYS A 155 1.46 34.89 16.32
C LYS A 155 0.25 33.97 16.48
N LEU A 156 -0.91 34.38 15.96
CA LEU A 156 -2.14 33.58 16.00
C LEU A 156 -2.00 32.29 15.19
N PHE A 157 -1.37 32.31 14.01
CA PHE A 157 -1.12 31.11 13.22
C PHE A 157 -0.21 30.11 13.95
N LEU A 158 0.87 30.61 14.57
CA LEU A 158 1.74 29.76 15.39
C LEU A 158 1.00 29.18 16.61
N PHE A 159 0.18 30.00 17.28
CA PHE A 159 -0.63 29.55 18.40
C PHE A 159 -1.61 28.45 17.96
N ARG A 160 -2.34 28.65 16.86
CA ARG A 160 -3.27 27.66 16.30
C ARG A 160 -2.57 26.34 15.96
N ALA A 161 -1.41 26.38 15.32
CA ALA A 161 -0.64 25.18 15.02
C ALA A 161 -0.31 24.40 16.30
N LYS A 162 0.14 25.09 17.35
CA LYS A 162 0.47 24.48 18.65
C LYS A 162 -0.75 23.89 19.34
N GLU A 163 -1.80 24.68 19.50
CA GLU A 163 -3.03 24.24 20.19
C GLU A 163 -3.64 23.04 19.49
N LYS A 164 -3.74 23.09 18.16
CA LYS A 164 -4.33 22.01 17.38
C LYS A 164 -3.47 20.75 17.42
N PHE A 165 -2.15 20.88 17.38
CA PHE A 165 -1.26 19.73 17.54
C PHE A 165 -1.33 19.14 18.96
N SER A 166 -1.42 19.98 19.99
CA SER A 166 -1.65 19.53 21.37
C SER A 166 -2.98 18.82 21.53
N GLN A 167 -4.03 19.30 20.86
CA GLN A 167 -5.33 18.64 20.81
C GLN A 167 -5.21 17.25 20.17
N ILE A 168 -4.56 17.13 19.00
CA ILE A 168 -4.31 15.84 18.34
C ILE A 168 -3.59 14.88 19.29
N ILE A 169 -2.53 15.34 19.97
CA ILE A 169 -1.80 14.49 20.94
C ILE A 169 -2.73 14.01 22.06
N SER A 170 -3.60 14.87 22.58
CA SER A 170 -4.52 14.52 23.66
C SER A 170 -5.63 13.54 23.23
N GLU A 171 -5.94 13.49 21.93
CA GLU A 171 -6.97 12.63 21.36
C GLU A 171 -6.44 11.26 20.93
N ILE A 172 -5.12 11.12 20.74
CA ILE A 172 -4.52 9.83 20.39
C ILE A 172 -4.72 8.86 21.55
N SER A 173 -5.55 7.85 21.31
CA SER A 173 -5.72 6.71 22.21
C SER A 173 -4.89 5.54 21.70
N ILE A 174 -3.83 5.22 22.44
CA ILE A 174 -2.98 4.04 22.16
C ILE A 174 -3.82 2.76 22.25
N GLU A 175 -4.73 2.67 23.22
CA GLU A 175 -5.61 1.52 23.38
C GLU A 175 -6.53 1.35 22.17
N ALA A 176 -7.11 2.43 21.64
CA ALA A 176 -7.94 2.37 20.43
C ALA A 176 -7.11 2.01 19.19
N GLU A 177 -5.86 2.47 19.09
CA GLU A 177 -4.99 2.15 17.95
C GLU A 177 -4.49 0.70 18.01
N MET A 178 -4.16 0.21 19.21
CA MET A 178 -3.88 -1.19 19.47
C MET A 178 -5.14 -2.05 19.23
N GLU A 179 -6.34 -1.58 19.56
CA GLU A 179 -7.59 -2.30 19.29
C GLU A 179 -7.92 -2.29 17.80
N LYS A 180 -7.63 -1.22 17.05
CA LYS A 180 -7.73 -1.23 15.57
C LYS A 180 -6.72 -2.21 14.97
N GLN A 181 -5.48 -2.24 15.46
CA GLN A 181 -4.46 -3.18 15.00
C GLN A 181 -4.82 -4.62 15.38
N LYS A 182 -5.36 -4.82 16.58
CA LYS A 182 -5.85 -6.11 17.09
C LYS A 182 -7.12 -6.55 16.38
N GLN A 183 -8.04 -5.65 16.07
CA GLN A 183 -9.20 -5.95 15.25
C GLN A 183 -8.76 -6.25 13.82
N TYR A 184 -7.72 -5.59 13.32
CA TYR A 184 -7.11 -5.89 12.04
C TYR A 184 -6.47 -7.30 12.02
N SER A 185 -5.77 -7.68 13.08
CA SER A 185 -5.17 -9.01 13.27
C SER A 185 -6.19 -10.12 13.55
N GLU A 186 -7.16 -9.88 14.42
CA GLU A 186 -8.26 -10.79 14.77
C GLU A 186 -9.22 -10.98 13.61
N ASN A 187 -9.49 -9.94 12.81
CA ASN A 187 -10.23 -10.09 11.55
C ASN A 187 -9.50 -11.03 10.59
N GLN A 188 -8.17 -11.13 10.66
CA GLN A 188 -7.37 -12.07 9.90
C GLN A 188 -7.43 -13.51 10.48
N ALA A 189 -7.56 -13.64 11.81
CA ALA A 189 -7.68 -14.93 12.50
C ALA A 189 -9.10 -15.54 12.47
N LEU A 190 -10.16 -14.72 12.59
CA LEU A 190 -11.58 -15.12 12.45
C LEU A 190 -11.86 -15.72 11.07
N ASP A 191 -11.18 -15.18 10.06
CA ASP A 191 -11.25 -15.64 8.67
C ASP A 191 -10.72 -17.10 8.51
N ILE A 192 -9.86 -17.59 9.42
CA ILE A 192 -9.32 -18.97 9.40
C ILE A 192 -10.33 -19.99 9.94
N GLU A 193 -10.97 -19.72 11.08
CA GLU A 193 -12.00 -20.63 11.63
C GLU A 193 -13.23 -20.70 10.73
N GLU A 194 -13.63 -19.57 10.12
CA GLU A 194 -14.69 -19.57 9.11
C GLU A 194 -14.31 -20.40 7.88
N CYS A 195 -13.04 -20.34 7.44
CA CYS A 195 -12.52 -21.19 6.37
C CYS A 195 -12.52 -22.68 6.75
N LYS A 196 -12.08 -23.04 7.96
CA LYS A 196 -12.12 -24.43 8.48
C LYS A 196 -13.56 -24.97 8.46
N ASN A 197 -14.52 -24.17 8.93
CA ASN A 197 -15.93 -24.53 8.97
C ASN A 197 -16.53 -24.67 7.56
N LYS A 198 -16.18 -23.79 6.62
CA LYS A 198 -16.60 -23.90 5.21
C LYS A 198 -15.98 -25.12 4.51
N TYR A 199 -14.72 -25.44 4.79
CA TYR A 199 -14.08 -26.65 4.26
C TYR A 199 -14.83 -27.91 4.71
N LYS A 200 -15.14 -27.99 6.02
CA LYS A 200 -15.93 -29.08 6.60
C LYS A 200 -17.30 -29.20 5.93
N GLN A 201 -17.97 -28.09 5.64
CA GLN A 201 -19.27 -28.08 4.94
C GLN A 201 -19.16 -28.52 3.47
N LEU A 202 -18.09 -28.15 2.75
CA LEU A 202 -17.93 -28.44 1.32
C LEU A 202 -17.42 -29.86 1.01
N ARG A 203 -16.58 -30.42 1.89
CA ARG A 203 -15.89 -31.71 1.65
C ARG A 203 -16.26 -32.80 2.64
N GLY A 204 -16.97 -32.48 3.72
CA GLY A 204 -17.41 -33.46 4.73
C GLY A 204 -16.31 -34.00 5.64
N VAL A 205 -15.10 -33.41 5.62
CA VAL A 205 -13.93 -33.82 6.41
C VAL A 205 -13.35 -32.60 7.13
N GLU A 206 -12.88 -32.76 8.36
CA GLU A 206 -12.12 -31.71 9.05
C GLU A 206 -10.74 -31.55 8.39
N ALA A 207 -10.39 -30.34 8.00
CA ALA A 207 -9.05 -30.06 7.50
C ALA A 207 -8.07 -29.99 8.69
N GLU A 208 -7.11 -30.91 8.74
CA GLU A 208 -5.95 -30.75 9.62
C GLU A 208 -5.11 -29.57 9.11
N VAL A 209 -4.81 -28.62 10.01
CA VAL A 209 -4.07 -27.40 9.67
C VAL A 209 -2.66 -27.52 10.21
N ALA A 210 -1.67 -27.40 9.32
CA ALA A 210 -0.26 -27.41 9.71
C ALA A 210 0.02 -26.20 10.61
N PRO A 211 0.84 -26.29 11.66
CA PRO A 211 1.12 -25.17 12.59
C PRO A 211 2.04 -24.10 11.97
N PRO A 212 2.16 -22.90 12.58
CA PRO A 212 3.05 -21.84 12.09
C PRO A 212 4.48 -22.33 11.91
N GLY A 213 5.12 -21.90 10.84
CA GLY A 213 6.44 -22.35 10.42
C GLY A 213 6.60 -22.34 8.90
N GLU A 214 7.71 -22.92 8.45
CA GLU A 214 7.99 -23.10 7.02
C GLU A 214 7.48 -24.45 6.54
N HIS A 215 6.68 -24.43 5.48
CA HIS A 215 6.12 -25.64 4.87
C HIS A 215 6.30 -25.61 3.36
N LYS A 216 6.64 -26.78 2.79
CA LYS A 216 6.60 -26.98 1.34
C LYS A 216 5.16 -27.26 0.93
N VAL A 217 4.58 -26.40 0.11
CA VAL A 217 3.15 -26.40 -0.21
C VAL A 217 2.85 -26.27 -1.70
N CYS A 218 1.64 -26.67 -2.10
CA CYS A 218 1.05 -26.32 -3.39
C CYS A 218 -0.29 -25.58 -3.20
N LEU A 219 -0.65 -24.70 -4.12
CA LEU A 219 -1.95 -24.03 -4.10
C LEU A 219 -3.04 -24.97 -4.62
N VAL A 220 -4.06 -25.26 -3.82
CA VAL A 220 -5.16 -26.16 -4.20
C VAL A 220 -6.44 -25.44 -4.59
N LYS A 221 -6.66 -24.24 -4.05
CA LYS A 221 -7.88 -23.46 -4.27
C LYS A 221 -7.68 -21.98 -3.95
N GLY A 222 -8.37 -21.11 -4.69
CA GLY A 222 -8.62 -19.73 -4.30
C GLY A 222 -10.11 -19.42 -4.37
N ASP A 223 -10.60 -18.63 -3.42
CA ASP A 223 -11.99 -18.17 -3.37
C ASP A 223 -12.04 -16.65 -3.15
N TYR A 224 -13.06 -16.02 -3.72
CA TYR A 224 -13.40 -14.62 -3.47
C TYR A 224 -14.82 -14.51 -2.95
N PHE A 225 -14.98 -13.91 -1.78
CA PHE A 225 -16.27 -13.73 -1.13
C PHE A 225 -16.69 -12.26 -1.17
N TRP A 226 -17.91 -12.05 -1.65
CA TRP A 226 -18.57 -10.76 -1.61
C TRP A 226 -20.06 -10.94 -1.33
N LYS A 227 -20.55 -10.26 -0.30
CA LYS A 227 -21.97 -10.15 0.03
C LYS A 227 -22.27 -8.70 0.41
N HIS A 228 -23.44 -8.20 0.02
CA HIS A 228 -23.85 -6.83 0.35
C HIS A 228 -23.84 -6.62 1.87
N GLY A 229 -23.11 -5.60 2.34
CA GLY A 229 -22.93 -5.31 3.77
C GLY A 229 -21.85 -6.13 4.48
N GLN A 230 -21.10 -6.98 3.78
CA GLN A 230 -19.95 -7.72 4.32
C GLN A 230 -18.64 -7.33 3.61
N PRO A 231 -17.49 -7.43 4.29
CA PRO A 231 -16.19 -7.16 3.68
C PRO A 231 -15.93 -8.08 2.49
N LYS A 232 -15.29 -7.55 1.44
CA LYS A 232 -14.75 -8.36 0.35
C LYS A 232 -13.55 -9.15 0.88
N ILE A 233 -13.52 -10.46 0.67
CA ILE A 233 -12.49 -11.35 1.22
C ILE A 233 -11.90 -12.22 0.11
N ILE A 234 -10.60 -12.43 0.14
CA ILE A 234 -9.91 -13.47 -0.64
C ILE A 234 -9.38 -14.53 0.30
N SER A 235 -9.57 -15.80 -0.07
CA SER A 235 -8.99 -16.94 0.62
C SER A 235 -8.21 -17.82 -0.35
N LEU A 236 -6.99 -18.20 0.00
CA LEU A 236 -6.15 -19.15 -0.73
C LEU A 236 -5.81 -20.34 0.16
N TRP A 237 -5.92 -21.53 -0.41
CA TRP A 237 -5.78 -22.79 0.30
C TRP A 237 -4.56 -23.50 -0.23
N PHE A 238 -3.62 -23.79 0.66
CA PHE A 238 -2.38 -24.49 0.37
C PHE A 238 -2.40 -25.87 1.01
N LYS A 239 -1.84 -26.86 0.32
CA LYS A 239 -1.67 -28.22 0.86
C LYS A 239 -0.19 -28.50 1.07
N VAL A 240 0.17 -29.00 2.24
CA VAL A 240 1.54 -29.39 2.60
C VAL A 240 1.92 -30.68 1.88
N MET A 241 3.08 -30.66 1.23
CA MET A 241 3.51 -31.73 0.31
C MET A 241 4.41 -32.77 0.99
N GLU A 242 5.16 -32.37 2.01
CA GLU A 242 6.23 -33.17 2.64
C GLU A 242 6.34 -32.86 4.15
N GLY A 243 7.04 -33.72 4.90
CA GLY A 243 7.27 -33.57 6.34
C GLY A 243 6.15 -34.14 7.23
N ASP A 244 6.24 -33.84 8.54
CA ASP A 244 5.34 -34.38 9.57
C ASP A 244 3.89 -33.91 9.42
N TYR A 245 3.67 -32.82 8.68
CA TYR A 245 2.35 -32.24 8.41
C TYR A 245 1.91 -32.45 6.96
N LYS A 246 2.48 -33.45 6.26
CA LYS A 246 2.07 -33.80 4.89
C LYS A 246 0.55 -34.02 4.83
N ASP A 247 -0.05 -33.53 3.75
CA ASP A 247 -1.50 -33.53 3.51
C ASP A 247 -2.34 -32.59 4.39
N CYS A 248 -1.74 -31.89 5.37
CA CYS A 248 -2.39 -30.80 6.08
C CYS A 248 -2.56 -29.56 5.18
N PHE A 249 -3.46 -28.66 5.57
CA PHE A 249 -3.73 -27.42 4.87
C PHE A 249 -3.17 -26.19 5.59
N ILE A 250 -2.90 -25.14 4.82
CA ILE A 250 -2.62 -23.79 5.29
C ILE A 250 -3.57 -22.83 4.56
N PHE A 251 -4.21 -21.94 5.31
CA PHE A 251 -5.19 -21.00 4.78
C PHE A 251 -4.66 -19.58 4.87
N TYR A 252 -4.47 -18.94 3.72
CA TYR A 252 -4.26 -17.50 3.63
C TYR A 252 -5.60 -16.82 3.43
N THR A 253 -5.93 -15.81 4.23
CA THR A 253 -7.15 -15.01 4.02
C THR A 253 -6.86 -13.52 4.20
N GLN A 254 -7.44 -12.70 3.33
CA GLN A 254 -7.23 -11.26 3.32
C GLN A 254 -8.52 -10.50 3.01
N ARG A 255 -8.85 -9.54 3.87
CA ARG A 255 -9.92 -8.55 3.64
C ARG A 255 -9.44 -7.45 2.70
N LEU A 256 -10.29 -7.06 1.77
CA LEU A 256 -10.07 -6.02 0.75
C LEU A 256 -10.88 -4.75 1.06
N THR A 257 -11.00 -4.41 2.35
CA THR A 257 -11.75 -3.23 2.81
C THR A 257 -10.90 -1.96 2.84
N THR A 258 -9.58 -2.09 2.85
CA THR A 258 -8.63 -0.97 2.94
C THR A 258 -7.60 -1.06 1.82
N GLY A 259 -6.97 0.08 1.47
CA GLY A 259 -5.89 0.10 0.48
C GLY A 259 -4.71 -0.80 0.85
N TYR A 260 -4.38 -0.90 2.14
CA TYR A 260 -3.38 -1.83 2.65
C TYR A 260 -3.80 -3.30 2.46
N GLY A 261 -5.04 -3.66 2.80
CA GLY A 261 -5.53 -5.04 2.61
C GLY A 261 -5.57 -5.46 1.13
N ILE A 262 -5.91 -4.52 0.24
CA ILE A 262 -5.83 -4.69 -1.21
C ILE A 262 -4.37 -4.92 -1.64
N SER A 263 -3.45 -4.09 -1.17
CA SER A 263 -2.01 -4.21 -1.47
C SER A 263 -1.42 -5.52 -0.93
N ALA A 264 -1.78 -5.92 0.30
CA ALA A 264 -1.33 -7.17 0.90
C ALA A 264 -1.81 -8.41 0.11
N ALA A 265 -3.08 -8.43 -0.29
CA ALA A 265 -3.61 -9.48 -1.17
C ALA A 265 -2.90 -9.50 -2.52
N HIS A 266 -2.72 -8.33 -3.12
CA HIS A 266 -2.02 -8.17 -4.39
C HIS A 266 -0.61 -8.77 -4.31
N ASN A 267 0.19 -8.30 -3.34
CA ASN A 267 1.57 -8.72 -3.16
C ASN A 267 1.69 -10.21 -2.87
N PHE A 268 0.80 -10.76 -2.02
CA PHE A 268 0.83 -12.19 -1.71
C PHE A 268 0.48 -13.04 -2.93
N ILE A 269 -0.56 -12.68 -3.68
CA ILE A 269 -0.96 -13.46 -4.87
C ILE A 269 0.09 -13.33 -5.98
N HIS A 270 0.70 -12.15 -6.12
CA HIS A 270 1.85 -11.97 -7.00
C HIS A 270 3.03 -12.86 -6.62
N SER A 271 3.29 -13.07 -5.33
CA SER A 271 4.36 -13.96 -4.87
C SER A 271 4.16 -15.43 -5.27
N LEU A 272 2.96 -15.82 -5.71
CA LEU A 272 2.70 -17.15 -6.29
C LEU A 272 3.21 -17.27 -7.73
N ASN A 273 3.68 -16.18 -8.34
CA ASN A 273 4.21 -16.15 -9.70
C ASN A 273 3.24 -16.76 -10.73
N SER A 274 1.94 -16.51 -10.61
CA SER A 274 0.92 -17.07 -11.52
C SER A 274 0.83 -16.37 -12.88
N ASP A 275 1.62 -15.31 -13.13
CA ASP A 275 1.52 -14.44 -14.31
C ASP A 275 0.10 -13.90 -14.56
N ILE A 276 -0.68 -13.72 -13.49
CA ILE A 276 -2.04 -13.18 -13.53
C ILE A 276 -2.09 -11.94 -12.65
N ASN A 277 -2.39 -10.80 -13.26
CA ASN A 277 -2.68 -9.57 -12.55
C ASN A 277 -4.11 -9.61 -12.03
N ILE A 278 -4.28 -9.38 -10.72
CA ILE A 278 -5.61 -9.28 -10.14
C ILE A 278 -6.03 -7.81 -10.09
N THR A 279 -7.01 -7.46 -10.91
CA THR A 279 -7.80 -6.26 -10.69
C THR A 279 -8.95 -6.57 -9.76
N PHE A 280 -8.93 -6.00 -8.55
CA PHE A 280 -10.00 -6.19 -7.58
C PHE A 280 -11.26 -5.41 -8.03
N GLY A 281 -12.20 -6.10 -8.69
CA GLY A 281 -13.43 -5.53 -9.25
C GLY A 281 -14.51 -6.58 -9.53
N GLU A 282 -15.31 -6.38 -10.58
CA GLU A 282 -16.26 -7.38 -11.08
C GLU A 282 -15.48 -8.48 -11.84
N ASN A 283 -15.72 -9.77 -11.55
CA ASN A 283 -15.04 -10.98 -12.09
C ASN A 283 -13.78 -11.54 -11.39
N ILE A 284 -13.54 -11.24 -10.11
CA ILE A 284 -12.42 -11.85 -9.37
C ILE A 284 -12.50 -13.40 -9.29
N GLY A 285 -13.71 -13.98 -9.22
CA GLY A 285 -13.89 -15.44 -9.11
C GLY A 285 -13.20 -16.25 -10.24
N ASN A 286 -13.39 -15.84 -11.49
CA ASN A 286 -12.76 -16.49 -12.65
C ASN A 286 -11.23 -16.32 -12.65
N THR A 287 -10.73 -15.26 -12.00
CA THR A 287 -9.29 -14.98 -11.91
C THR A 287 -8.60 -16.00 -10.99
N PHE A 288 -9.26 -16.45 -9.92
CA PHE A 288 -8.71 -17.49 -9.02
C PHE A 288 -8.66 -18.88 -9.64
N GLU A 289 -9.63 -19.23 -10.48
CA GLU A 289 -9.57 -20.48 -11.25
C GLU A 289 -8.38 -20.46 -12.21
N GLN A 290 -8.15 -19.34 -12.91
CA GLN A 290 -6.98 -19.18 -13.78
C GLN A 290 -5.66 -19.22 -13.01
N ILE A 291 -5.61 -18.60 -11.82
CA ILE A 291 -4.42 -18.66 -10.95
C ILE A 291 -4.13 -20.10 -10.59
N LYS A 292 -5.16 -20.83 -10.14
CA LYS A 292 -5.01 -22.24 -9.80
C LYS A 292 -4.49 -23.06 -10.98
N GLU A 293 -5.07 -22.91 -12.17
CA GLU A 293 -4.61 -23.64 -13.37
C GLU A 293 -3.14 -23.34 -13.69
N LYS A 294 -2.71 -22.09 -13.57
CA LYS A 294 -1.31 -21.70 -13.84
C LYS A 294 -0.34 -22.07 -12.72
N THR A 295 -0.82 -22.30 -11.51
CA THR A 295 -0.01 -22.71 -10.36
C THR A 295 -0.13 -24.19 -10.03
N GLU A 296 -0.88 -24.98 -10.82
CA GLU A 296 -1.23 -26.38 -10.51
C GLU A 296 -0.01 -27.27 -10.29
N ASN A 297 1.09 -26.98 -11.00
CA ASN A 297 2.35 -27.72 -10.91
C ASN A 297 3.45 -26.97 -10.14
N LYS A 298 3.13 -25.86 -9.46
CA LYS A 298 4.12 -25.07 -8.72
C LYS A 298 4.16 -25.49 -7.25
N GLU A 299 5.38 -25.64 -6.75
CA GLU A 299 5.64 -25.87 -5.34
C GLU A 299 6.27 -24.61 -4.73
N TYR A 300 5.85 -24.30 -3.50
CA TYR A 300 6.27 -23.11 -2.78
C TYR A 300 6.83 -23.48 -1.43
N VAL A 301 7.83 -22.72 -0.97
CA VAL A 301 8.16 -22.68 0.46
C VAL A 301 7.37 -21.54 1.07
N LEU A 302 6.30 -21.87 1.80
CA LEU A 302 5.45 -20.91 2.50
C LEU A 302 5.87 -20.87 3.97
N GLU A 303 6.36 -19.72 4.41
CA GLU A 303 6.48 -19.39 5.82
C GLU A 303 5.21 -18.68 6.26
N TYR A 304 4.60 -19.14 7.36
CA TYR A 304 3.57 -18.36 8.01
C TYR A 304 3.78 -18.31 9.53
N THR A 305 3.64 -17.12 10.11
CA THR A 305 3.96 -16.87 11.51
C THR A 305 2.77 -16.30 12.25
N LEU A 306 2.58 -16.76 13.49
CA LEU A 306 1.68 -16.11 14.44
C LEU A 306 2.43 -14.96 15.10
N ASN A 307 2.01 -13.74 14.82
CA ASN A 307 2.59 -12.54 15.40
C ASN A 307 2.09 -12.36 16.83
N THR A 308 2.75 -11.49 17.60
CA THR A 308 2.42 -11.24 19.01
C THR A 308 1.03 -10.63 19.22
N ASP A 309 0.44 -10.06 18.18
CA ASP A 309 -0.92 -9.50 18.15
C ASP A 309 -1.98 -10.51 17.64
N ASN A 310 -1.63 -11.80 17.56
CA ASN A 310 -2.42 -12.88 16.97
C ASN A 310 -2.72 -12.74 15.46
N SER A 311 -2.08 -11.82 14.74
CA SER A 311 -2.16 -11.81 13.26
C SER A 311 -1.34 -12.95 12.67
N LEU A 312 -1.69 -13.35 11.45
CA LEU A 312 -0.86 -14.23 10.65
C LEU A 312 -0.13 -13.44 9.56
N SER A 313 1.19 -13.56 9.53
CA SER A 313 1.99 -13.14 8.38
C SER A 313 2.24 -14.34 7.47
N PHE A 314 2.26 -14.11 6.16
CA PHE A 314 2.52 -15.14 5.15
C PHE A 314 3.56 -14.64 4.16
N ILE A 315 4.57 -15.46 3.90
CA ILE A 315 5.68 -15.15 2.98
C ILE A 315 5.99 -16.38 2.14
N ILE A 316 6.00 -16.21 0.82
CA ILE A 316 6.56 -17.21 -0.09
C ILE A 316 8.07 -16.96 -0.18
N LYS A 317 8.89 -17.87 0.37
CA LYS A 317 10.36 -17.72 0.41
C LYS A 317 11.04 -18.07 -0.90
N ASN A 318 10.53 -19.08 -1.62
CA ASN A 318 11.05 -19.54 -2.91
C ASN A 318 9.94 -20.22 -3.72
N THR A 319 10.02 -20.11 -5.04
CA THR A 319 9.28 -20.97 -5.97
C THR A 319 10.23 -22.10 -6.39
N LEU A 320 9.83 -23.36 -6.17
CA LEU A 320 10.66 -24.54 -6.42
C LEU A 320 10.46 -25.11 -7.83
#